data_AF-A0A924H828-F1
#
_entry.id   AF-A0A924H828-F1
#
_cell.length_a   1.000
_cell.length_b   1.000
_cell.length_c   1.000
_cell.angle_alpha   90.00
_cell.angle_beta   90.00
_cell.angle_gamma   90.00
#
_symmetry.space_group_name_H-M   'P 1'
#
loop_
_entity.id
_entity.type
_entity.pdbx_description
1 polymer ?
#
loop_
_entity_poly.entity_id
_entity_poly.type
_entity_poly.pdbx_seq_one_letter_code
_entity_poly.pdbx_strand_id
1 'polypeptide(L)'
;MKKLYFIVTLLFLSTATFAQSDAILNFRQVVKEIPNQFDNLKKDLLQDNTEKNYKLYSSKIEDMPISKTIISISPKDGHVYIVTFNVEQMDSMMLRIFGSISQQYINELNEMVKSGNYKGRDYNSNGESITELTDAKDQLVLQYISSSKEHVLIFYGALTK
;
A
#
# COMPACT_ATOMS: atom_id res chain seq x y z
N MET A 1 -2.84 14.88 -39.46
CA MET A 1 -1.66 15.44 -38.79
C MET A 1 -1.97 15.59 -37.31
N LYS A 2 -1.34 14.80 -36.44
CA LYS A 2 -1.38 15.00 -34.98
C LYS A 2 0.01 14.68 -34.44
N LYS A 3 0.81 15.72 -34.20
CA LYS A 3 1.98 15.63 -33.32
C LYS A 3 1.56 16.34 -32.04
N LEU A 4 1.21 15.57 -31.02
CA LEU A 4 1.02 16.12 -29.68
C LEU A 4 2.40 16.03 -29.00
N TYR A 5 2.93 17.18 -28.65
CA TYR A 5 4.24 17.36 -28.05
C TYR A 5 4.24 16.78 -26.64
N PHE A 6 4.95 15.68 -26.43
CA PHE A 6 5.32 15.19 -25.10
C PHE A 6 6.45 16.10 -24.59
N ILE A 7 6.09 17.18 -23.90
CA ILE A 7 7.04 17.94 -23.08
C ILE A 7 6.84 17.49 -21.64
N VAL A 8 7.56 16.45 -21.23
CA VAL A 8 7.82 16.22 -19.82
C VAL A 8 9.15 16.88 -19.53
N THR A 9 9.09 18.11 -19.02
CA THR A 9 10.23 18.85 -18.52
C THR A 9 10.95 17.99 -17.48
N LEU A 10 12.17 17.55 -17.81
CA LEU A 10 13.13 17.04 -16.82
C LEU A 10 13.41 18.18 -15.84
N LEU A 11 12.78 18.14 -14.68
CA LEU A 11 13.29 18.82 -13.50
C LEU A 11 14.09 17.78 -12.71
N PHE A 12 15.42 17.94 -12.77
CA PHE A 12 16.34 17.35 -11.81
C PHE A 12 15.91 17.81 -10.41
N LEU A 13 15.17 16.96 -9.69
CA LEU A 13 15.10 17.09 -8.25
C LEU A 13 16.31 16.39 -7.66
N SER A 14 17.15 17.20 -7.03
CA SER A 14 18.23 16.83 -6.13
C SER A 14 17.91 15.54 -5.37
N THR A 15 18.79 14.54 -5.49
CA THR A 15 18.81 13.37 -4.60
C THR A 15 19.26 13.83 -3.21
N ALA A 16 18.37 14.46 -2.46
CA ALA A 16 18.47 14.44 -1.02
C ALA A 16 18.28 12.96 -0.63
N THR A 17 19.37 12.29 -0.29
CA THR A 17 19.31 11.02 0.44
C THR A 17 18.71 11.34 1.80
N PHE A 18 17.38 11.43 1.87
CA PHE A 18 16.66 11.37 3.12
C PHE A 18 17.02 10.01 3.73
N ALA A 19 17.57 10.01 4.96
CA ALA A 19 17.68 8.80 5.73
C ALA A 19 16.32 8.10 5.67
N GLN A 20 16.32 6.87 5.19
CA GLN A 20 15.08 6.16 4.94
C GLN A 20 14.37 5.98 6.28
N SER A 21 13.16 6.52 6.41
CA SER A 21 12.39 6.35 7.64
C SER A 21 12.12 4.85 7.83
N ASP A 22 12.05 4.39 9.09
CA ASP A 22 11.66 3.01 9.42
C ASP A 22 10.34 2.63 8.74
N ALA A 23 9.49 3.63 8.50
CA ALA A 23 8.25 3.49 7.79
C ALA A 23 8.38 3.03 6.33
N ILE A 24 9.38 3.52 5.60
CA ILE A 24 9.63 3.13 4.21
C ILE A 24 10.40 1.82 4.13
N LEU A 25 11.28 1.54 5.10
CA LEU A 25 11.89 0.21 5.23
C LEU A 25 10.82 -0.86 5.42
N ASN A 26 9.90 -0.65 6.38
CA ASN A 26 8.78 -1.54 6.62
C ASN A 26 7.89 -1.68 5.37
N PHE A 27 7.58 -0.59 4.68
CA PHE A 27 6.79 -0.66 3.44
C PHE A 27 7.47 -1.47 2.34
N ARG A 28 8.76 -1.23 2.06
CA ARG A 28 9.50 -2.00 1.05
C ARG A 28 9.58 -3.47 1.41
N GLN A 29 9.78 -3.75 2.69
CA GLN A 29 9.82 -5.11 3.21
C GLN A 29 8.47 -5.80 3.01
N VAL A 30 7.38 -5.16 3.45
CA VAL A 30 5.98 -5.55 3.25
C VAL A 30 5.71 -5.85 1.77
N VAL A 31 5.97 -4.92 0.85
CA VAL A 31 5.78 -5.12 -0.60
C VAL A 31 6.54 -6.33 -1.14
N LYS A 32 7.77 -6.57 -0.68
CA LYS A 32 8.63 -7.67 -1.16
C LYS A 32 8.27 -9.02 -0.54
N GLU A 33 7.95 -9.05 0.75
CA GLU A 33 7.81 -10.27 1.54
C GLU A 33 6.38 -10.81 1.53
N ILE A 34 5.38 -9.93 1.54
CA ILE A 34 3.97 -10.28 1.60
C ILE A 34 3.57 -11.28 0.54
N PRO A 35 3.97 -11.18 -0.74
CA PRO A 35 3.61 -12.17 -1.74
C PRO A 35 3.91 -13.62 -1.34
N ASN A 36 4.89 -13.86 -0.46
CA ASN A 36 5.38 -15.19 -0.12
C ASN A 36 5.40 -15.52 1.39
N GLN A 37 5.11 -14.57 2.30
CA GLN A 37 5.36 -14.75 3.74
C GLN A 37 4.18 -14.43 4.66
N PHE A 38 2.95 -14.40 4.14
CA PHE A 38 1.76 -14.10 4.95
C PHE A 38 1.65 -14.89 6.25
N ASP A 39 1.93 -16.20 6.23
CA ASP A 39 1.88 -17.04 7.44
C ASP A 39 2.85 -16.56 8.52
N ASN A 40 4.00 -16.03 8.14
CA ASN A 40 5.01 -15.54 9.07
C ASN A 40 4.57 -14.22 9.71
N LEU A 41 3.84 -13.38 8.96
CA LEU A 41 3.38 -12.07 9.41
C LEU A 41 2.16 -12.14 10.35
N LYS A 42 1.40 -13.24 10.34
CA LYS A 42 0.23 -13.43 11.22
C LYS A 42 0.64 -13.54 12.68
N LYS A 43 -0.14 -12.89 13.55
CA LYS A 43 -0.01 -13.00 15.00
C LYS A 43 -1.24 -13.66 15.61
N ASP A 44 -2.26 -12.89 16.00
CA ASP A 44 -3.43 -13.38 16.72
C ASP A 44 -4.64 -13.45 15.78
N LEU A 45 -5.45 -14.51 15.89
CA LEU A 45 -6.72 -14.59 15.17
C LEU A 45 -7.72 -13.59 15.77
N LEU A 46 -8.18 -12.63 14.96
CA LEU A 46 -9.15 -11.62 15.35
C LEU A 46 -10.58 -12.03 14.98
N GLN A 47 -10.76 -12.68 13.84
CA GLN A 47 -12.06 -13.11 13.34
C GLN A 47 -11.95 -14.34 12.43
N ASP A 48 -12.88 -15.28 12.58
CA ASP A 48 -13.10 -16.39 11.64
C ASP A 48 -14.52 -16.26 11.06
N ASN A 49 -14.62 -15.91 9.78
CA ASN A 49 -15.89 -15.77 9.07
C ASN A 49 -16.07 -16.93 8.10
N THR A 50 -16.72 -17.98 8.59
CA THR A 50 -16.98 -19.20 7.82
C THR A 50 -17.96 -18.99 6.67
N GLU A 51 -18.94 -18.09 6.81
CA GLU A 51 -19.94 -17.81 5.76
C GLU A 51 -19.29 -17.17 4.53
N LYS A 52 -18.41 -16.20 4.76
CA LYS A 52 -17.68 -15.48 3.71
C LYS A 52 -16.33 -16.13 3.39
N ASN A 53 -15.99 -17.26 4.03
CA ASN A 53 -14.74 -18.00 3.89
C ASN A 53 -13.49 -17.12 4.03
N TYR A 54 -13.41 -16.30 5.08
CA TYR A 54 -12.18 -15.56 5.37
C TYR A 54 -11.82 -15.57 6.85
N LYS A 55 -10.53 -15.38 7.13
CA LYS A 55 -9.99 -15.20 8.48
C LYS A 55 -9.20 -13.90 8.59
N LEU A 56 -9.37 -13.17 9.69
CA LEU A 56 -8.63 -11.95 10.01
C LEU A 56 -7.66 -12.20 11.15
N TYR A 57 -6.43 -11.71 11.00
CA TYR A 57 -5.38 -11.79 12.00
C TYR A 57 -4.79 -10.40 12.26
N SER A 58 -4.24 -10.20 13.45
CA SER A 58 -3.30 -9.10 13.71
C SER A 58 -1.94 -9.43 13.08
N SER A 59 -1.12 -8.40 12.88
CA SER A 59 0.23 -8.53 12.33
C SER A 59 1.29 -8.62 13.43
N LYS A 60 2.39 -9.33 13.14
CA LYS A 60 3.64 -9.27 13.91
C LYS A 60 4.49 -8.04 13.59
N ILE A 61 4.22 -7.38 12.46
CA ILE A 61 4.87 -6.11 12.11
C ILE A 61 4.36 -5.06 13.10
N GLU A 62 5.29 -4.39 13.77
CA GLU A 62 4.95 -3.31 14.68
C GLU A 62 4.20 -2.21 13.93
N ASP A 63 3.02 -1.87 14.44
CA ASP A 63 2.20 -0.80 13.90
C ASP A 63 2.95 0.54 14.02
N MET A 64 2.84 1.37 12.98
CA MET A 64 3.18 2.79 13.15
C MET A 64 2.20 3.42 14.12
N PRO A 65 2.57 4.52 14.80
CA PRO A 65 1.69 5.22 15.76
C PRO A 65 0.32 5.65 15.20
N ILE A 66 0.17 5.63 13.87
CA ILE A 66 -1.00 6.11 13.11
C ILE A 66 -1.72 5.01 12.31
N SER A 67 -1.24 3.75 12.36
CA SER A 67 -1.78 2.67 11.53
C SER A 67 -2.28 1.50 12.34
N LYS A 68 -3.35 0.85 11.87
CA LYS A 68 -3.69 -0.52 12.26
C LYS A 68 -3.35 -1.47 11.12
N THR A 69 -2.67 -2.56 11.46
CA THR A 69 -2.33 -3.60 10.50
C THR A 69 -3.14 -4.87 10.72
N ILE A 70 -3.83 -5.34 9.68
CA ILE A 70 -4.54 -6.62 9.69
C ILE A 70 -4.17 -7.49 8.49
N ILE A 71 -4.21 -8.80 8.68
CA ILE A 71 -4.05 -9.79 7.61
C ILE A 71 -5.39 -10.49 7.41
N SER A 72 -5.91 -10.42 6.19
CA SER A 72 -7.06 -11.19 5.73
C SER A 72 -6.60 -12.36 4.87
N ILE A 73 -7.23 -13.51 5.04
CA ILE A 73 -6.99 -14.70 4.21
C ILE A 73 -8.33 -15.17 3.68
N SER A 74 -8.48 -15.18 2.35
CA SER A 74 -9.60 -15.81 1.65
C SER A 74 -9.03 -16.91 0.73
N PRO A 75 -9.60 -18.13 0.73
CA PRO A 75 -9.24 -19.15 -0.26
C PRO A 75 -9.56 -18.73 -1.70
N LYS A 76 -10.51 -17.80 -1.89
CA LYS A 76 -10.94 -17.33 -3.22
C LYS A 76 -10.13 -16.13 -3.69
N ASP A 77 -9.89 -15.18 -2.79
CA ASP A 77 -9.32 -13.87 -3.11
C ASP A 77 -7.83 -13.75 -2.71
N GLY A 78 -7.29 -14.82 -2.12
CA GLY A 78 -5.91 -14.89 -1.66
C GLY A 78 -5.68 -14.25 -0.31
N HIS A 79 -4.41 -14.02 -0.02
CA HIS A 79 -3.98 -13.34 1.18
C HIS A 79 -3.92 -11.83 0.95
N VAL A 80 -4.36 -11.04 1.91
CA VAL A 80 -4.35 -9.59 1.86
C VAL A 80 -3.83 -9.02 3.17
N TYR A 81 -2.89 -8.08 3.09
CA TYR A 81 -2.38 -7.34 4.24
C TYR A 81 -2.88 -5.90 4.11
N ILE A 82 -3.46 -5.36 5.16
CA ILE A 82 -4.13 -4.07 5.13
C ILE A 82 -3.52 -3.17 6.20
N VAL A 83 -3.06 -2.01 5.78
CA VAL A 83 -2.63 -0.93 6.67
C VAL A 83 -3.62 0.20 6.54
N THR A 84 -4.30 0.54 7.63
CA THR A 84 -5.31 1.59 7.67
C THR A 84 -4.85 2.76 8.52
N PHE A 85 -4.95 3.97 7.97
CA PHE A 85 -4.72 5.24 8.64
C PHE A 85 -6.05 5.98 8.76
N ASN A 86 -6.56 6.14 9.99
CA ASN A 86 -7.82 6.83 10.24
C ASN A 86 -7.57 8.34 10.43
N VAL A 87 -7.76 9.11 9.38
CA VAL A 87 -7.48 10.56 9.34
C VAL A 87 -8.48 11.35 10.18
N GLU A 88 -9.74 10.93 10.23
CA GLU A 88 -10.80 11.60 11.02
C GLU A 88 -10.48 11.65 12.53
N GLN A 89 -9.66 10.71 13.03
CA GLN A 89 -9.31 10.61 14.46
C GLN A 89 -7.95 11.21 14.81
N MET A 90 -7.23 11.79 13.84
CA MET A 90 -5.90 12.35 14.07
C MET A 90 -5.95 13.81 14.53
N ASP A 91 -5.13 14.16 15.51
CA ASP A 91 -4.85 15.56 15.84
C ASP A 91 -3.96 16.23 14.77
N SER A 92 -3.79 17.55 14.86
CA SER A 92 -3.06 18.35 13.87
C SER A 92 -1.57 17.99 13.74
N MET A 93 -0.93 17.49 14.81
CA MET A 93 0.45 17.02 14.76
C MET A 93 0.53 15.68 14.05
N MET A 94 -0.38 14.77 14.36
CA MET A 94 -0.50 13.45 13.74
C MET A 94 -0.85 13.57 12.25
N LEU A 95 -1.72 14.51 11.87
CA LEU A 95 -2.03 14.83 10.47
C LEU A 95 -0.79 15.30 9.69
N ARG A 96 0.10 16.09 10.31
CA ARG A 96 1.35 16.51 9.67
C ARG A 96 2.31 15.34 9.48
N ILE A 97 2.45 14.48 10.48
CA ILE A 97 3.27 13.27 10.41
C ILE A 97 2.73 12.33 9.32
N PHE A 98 1.42 12.13 9.30
CA PHE A 98 0.72 11.36 8.29
C PHE A 98 0.94 11.92 6.87
N GLY A 99 0.83 13.24 6.68
CA GLY A 99 1.09 13.87 5.39
C GLY A 99 2.53 13.61 4.89
N SER A 100 3.51 13.57 5.79
CA SER A 100 4.88 13.22 5.42
C SER A 100 5.03 11.75 5.03
N ILE A 101 4.44 10.84 5.81
CA ILE A 101 4.53 9.39 5.56
C ILE A 101 3.80 9.00 4.27
N SER A 102 2.58 9.52 4.05
CA SER A 102 1.80 9.26 2.83
C SER A 102 2.52 9.75 1.57
N GLN A 103 3.14 10.93 1.61
CA GLN A 103 3.95 11.41 0.48
C GLN A 103 5.15 10.51 0.21
N GLN A 104 5.81 9.99 1.26
CA GLN A 104 6.92 9.06 1.09
C GLN A 104 6.44 7.73 0.44
N TYR A 105 5.26 7.21 0.80
CA TYR A 105 4.69 6.04 0.13
C TYR A 105 4.37 6.30 -1.34
N ILE A 106 3.75 7.43 -1.67
CA ILE A 106 3.46 7.80 -3.07
C ILE A 106 4.76 7.88 -3.87
N ASN A 107 5.82 8.47 -3.30
CA ASN A 107 7.12 8.53 -3.96
C ASN A 107 7.69 7.14 -4.20
N GLU A 108 7.60 6.23 -3.23
CA GLU A 108 8.08 4.86 -3.37
C GLU A 108 7.31 4.09 -4.46
N LEU A 109 5.98 4.21 -4.51
CA LEU A 109 5.15 3.63 -5.56
C LEU A 109 5.57 4.13 -6.95
N ASN A 110 5.83 5.43 -7.07
CA ASN A 110 6.32 6.01 -8.32
C ASN A 110 7.69 5.45 -8.72
N GLU A 111 8.61 5.25 -7.77
CA GLU A 111 9.90 4.62 -8.05
C GLU A 111 9.75 3.15 -8.47
N MET A 112 8.82 2.42 -7.87
CA MET A 112 8.50 1.06 -8.31
C MET A 112 8.00 1.03 -9.75
N VAL A 113 7.10 1.94 -10.15
CA VAL A 113 6.64 2.07 -11.54
C VAL A 113 7.80 2.43 -12.48
N LYS A 114 8.64 3.39 -12.09
CA LYS A 114 9.82 3.80 -12.88
C LYS A 114 10.83 2.67 -13.09
N SER A 115 10.91 1.70 -12.18
CA SER A 115 11.78 0.53 -12.33
C SER A 115 11.42 -0.35 -13.53
N GLY A 116 10.20 -0.21 -14.08
CA GLY A 116 9.71 -1.00 -15.20
C GLY A 116 9.18 -2.39 -14.82
N ASN A 117 9.33 -2.80 -13.56
CA ASN A 117 8.80 -4.09 -13.06
C ASN A 117 7.32 -4.04 -12.68
N TYR A 118 6.74 -2.84 -12.61
CA TYR A 118 5.38 -2.60 -12.17
C TYR A 118 4.67 -1.59 -13.09
N LYS A 119 3.34 -1.68 -13.15
CA LYS A 119 2.46 -0.69 -13.81
C LYS A 119 1.55 -0.06 -12.78
N GLY A 120 1.37 1.26 -12.86
CA GLY A 120 0.47 2.02 -12.00
C GLY A 120 -0.81 2.43 -12.73
N ARG A 121 -1.95 2.44 -12.05
CA ARG A 121 -3.22 2.98 -12.54
C ARG A 121 -3.92 3.79 -11.47
N ASP A 122 -4.26 5.04 -11.79
CA ASP A 122 -5.02 5.92 -10.89
C ASP A 122 -6.46 6.10 -11.40
N TYR A 123 -7.43 6.09 -10.49
CA TYR A 123 -8.83 6.43 -10.78
C TYR A 123 -9.58 6.87 -9.52
N ASN A 124 -10.77 7.46 -9.72
CA ASN A 124 -11.68 7.79 -8.64
C ASN A 124 -12.88 6.83 -8.66
N SER A 125 -13.30 6.37 -7.48
CA SER A 125 -14.47 5.52 -7.31
C SER A 125 -15.14 5.86 -5.99
N ASN A 126 -16.47 6.04 -5.97
CA ASN A 126 -17.25 6.30 -4.75
C ASN A 126 -16.73 7.44 -3.84
N GLY A 127 -16.09 8.46 -4.42
CA GLY A 127 -15.51 9.59 -3.66
C GLY A 127 -14.11 9.32 -3.09
N GLU A 128 -13.50 8.18 -3.43
CA GLU A 128 -12.15 7.78 -3.06
C GLU A 128 -11.22 7.92 -4.27
N SER A 129 -9.98 8.33 -4.01
CA SER A 129 -8.90 8.27 -4.97
C SER A 129 -8.13 6.96 -4.78
N ILE A 130 -8.03 6.17 -5.84
CA ILE A 130 -7.45 4.83 -5.82
C ILE A 130 -6.26 4.79 -6.77
N THR A 131 -5.13 4.31 -6.25
CA THR A 131 -3.93 3.97 -7.02
C THR A 131 -3.70 2.47 -6.93
N GLU A 132 -3.66 1.79 -8.07
CA GLU A 132 -3.34 0.38 -8.16
C GLU A 132 -1.93 0.19 -8.72
N LEU A 133 -1.25 -0.82 -8.20
CA LEU A 133 0.02 -1.30 -8.72
C LEU A 133 -0.12 -2.77 -9.14
N THR A 134 0.23 -3.07 -10.39
CA THR A 134 0.33 -4.44 -10.89
C THR A 134 1.77 -4.80 -11.19
N ASP A 135 2.13 -6.07 -11.03
CA ASP A 135 3.46 -6.59 -11.40
C ASP A 135 3.59 -6.84 -12.92
N ALA A 136 4.75 -7.32 -13.34
CA ALA A 136 5.04 -7.67 -14.73
C ALA A 136 4.15 -8.80 -15.31
N LYS A 137 3.41 -9.53 -14.47
CA LYS A 137 2.45 -10.58 -14.87
C LYS A 137 1.01 -10.05 -14.86
N ASP A 138 0.83 -8.74 -14.74
CA ASP A 138 -0.47 -8.06 -14.61
C ASP A 138 -1.27 -8.53 -13.38
N GLN A 139 -0.59 -9.01 -12.33
CA GLN A 139 -1.22 -9.32 -11.05
C GLN A 139 -1.26 -8.08 -10.17
N LEU A 140 -2.41 -7.78 -9.58
CA LEU A 140 -2.56 -6.72 -8.60
C LEU A 140 -1.73 -7.06 -7.36
N VAL A 141 -0.80 -6.17 -6.98
CA VAL A 141 0.09 -6.35 -5.82
C VAL A 141 -0.17 -5.34 -4.72
N LEU A 142 -0.69 -4.17 -5.08
CA LEU A 142 -0.99 -3.10 -4.13
C LEU A 142 -2.16 -2.25 -4.62
N GLN A 143 -3.05 -1.89 -3.70
CA GLN A 143 -3.98 -0.78 -3.85
C GLN A 143 -3.75 0.23 -2.73
N TYR A 144 -3.70 1.50 -3.09
CA TYR A 144 -3.74 2.62 -2.18
C TYR A 144 -5.06 3.36 -2.38
N ILE A 145 -5.88 3.41 -1.34
CA ILE A 145 -7.17 4.09 -1.33
C ILE A 145 -7.03 5.29 -0.42
N SER A 146 -7.44 6.46 -0.90
CA SER A 146 -7.30 7.73 -0.21
C SER A 146 -8.64 8.46 -0.22
N SER A 147 -9.12 8.84 0.95
CA SER A 147 -10.30 9.70 1.12
C SER A 147 -10.01 10.78 2.17
N SER A 148 -10.97 11.68 2.38
CA SER A 148 -10.88 12.65 3.48
C SER A 148 -10.93 12.00 4.87
N LYS A 149 -11.30 10.73 4.95
CA LYS A 149 -11.56 10.02 6.21
C LYS A 149 -10.49 9.01 6.57
N GLU A 150 -10.02 8.31 5.56
CA GLU A 150 -9.10 7.21 5.73
C GLU A 150 -8.18 7.08 4.54
N HIS A 151 -7.00 6.53 4.82
CA HIS A 151 -6.10 6.03 3.80
C HIS A 151 -5.80 4.58 4.08
N VAL A 152 -5.88 3.76 3.04
CA VAL A 152 -5.77 2.30 3.15
C VAL A 152 -4.74 1.82 2.14
N LEU A 153 -3.73 1.11 2.61
CA LEU A 153 -2.84 0.33 1.77
C LEU A 153 -3.23 -1.13 1.86
N ILE A 154 -3.55 -1.73 0.73
CA ILE A 154 -3.96 -3.11 0.58
C ILE A 154 -2.90 -3.82 -0.25
N PHE A 155 -2.16 -4.75 0.36
CA PHE A 155 -1.13 -5.53 -0.31
C PHE A 155 -1.65 -6.93 -0.57
N TYR A 156 -1.54 -7.37 -1.82
CA TYR A 156 -2.09 -8.64 -2.27
C TYR A 156 -0.99 -9.69 -2.32
N GLY A 157 -1.27 -10.85 -1.73
CA GLY A 157 -0.43 -12.02 -1.81
C GLY A 157 -0.53 -12.73 -3.13
N ALA A 158 0.51 -13.50 -3.47
CA ALA A 158 0.37 -14.47 -4.53
C ALA A 158 -0.74 -15.46 -4.14
N LEU A 159 -1.67 -15.72 -5.07
CA LEU A 159 -2.61 -16.83 -4.92
C LEU A 159 -1.78 -18.11 -4.84
N THR A 160 -1.70 -18.71 -3.65
CA THR A 160 -1.14 -20.06 -3.48
C THR A 160 -2.01 -21.01 -4.29
N LYS A 161 -1.44 -21.54 -5.37
CA LYS A 161 -2.05 -22.60 -6.18
C LYS A 161 -2.18 -23.89 -5.40
#